data_AF-A0A6I2T4Z9-F1
#
_entry.id   AF-A0A6I2T4Z9-F1
#
_cell.length_a   1.000
_cell.length_b   1.000
_cell.length_c   1.000
_cell.angle_alpha   90.00
_cell.angle_beta   90.00
_cell.angle_gamma   90.00
#
_symmetry.space_group_name_H-M   'P 1'
#
loop_
_entity.id
_entity.type
_entity.pdbx_description
1 polymer ?
#
loop_
_entity_poly.entity_id
_entity_poly.type
_entity_poly.pdbx_seq_one_letter_code
_entity_poly.pdbx_strand_id
1 'polypeptide(L)'
;MVKNKDKPKPWWKRLTAKGMALIAAMCMMTLPATAHADMQGVDMSNWQCGADVYNMQADFIVVGTTWGTGQVYNNCLVSGVNTDANRMIAQAQASGKRFGLYHYAMGGNPEAEAQFFYANTSNYWRHGIVAL
;
A
#
# COMPACT_ATOMS: atom_id res chain seq x y z
N MET A 1 9.77 -22.72 -53.57
CA MET A 1 10.76 -23.52 -52.82
C MET A 1 10.17 -23.94 -51.48
N VAL A 2 9.81 -25.21 -51.31
CA VAL A 2 9.25 -25.75 -50.06
C VAL A 2 10.40 -25.88 -49.05
N LYS A 3 10.36 -25.13 -47.94
CA LYS A 3 11.31 -25.32 -46.83
C LYS A 3 10.99 -26.66 -46.15
N ASN A 4 11.78 -27.68 -46.47
CA ASN A 4 11.70 -28.98 -45.83
C ASN A 4 12.04 -28.84 -44.33
N LYS A 5 11.04 -28.99 -43.47
CA LYS A 5 11.15 -28.84 -41.99
C LYS A 5 11.77 -30.07 -41.31
N ASP A 6 11.96 -31.17 -42.04
CA ASP A 6 12.37 -32.47 -41.45
C ASP A 6 13.87 -32.71 -41.41
N LYS A 7 14.70 -31.74 -41.86
CA LYS A 7 16.15 -31.87 -41.74
C LYS A 7 16.59 -31.68 -40.28
N PRO A 8 17.29 -32.66 -39.67
CA PRO A 8 17.75 -32.52 -38.29
C PRO A 8 18.64 -31.29 -38.16
N LYS A 9 18.31 -30.40 -37.21
CA LYS A 9 19.10 -29.20 -36.95
C LYS A 9 20.58 -29.57 -36.74
N PRO A 10 21.53 -28.82 -37.33
CA PRO A 10 22.95 -29.06 -37.17
C PRO A 10 23.36 -29.22 -35.71
N TRP A 11 24.27 -30.16 -35.43
CA TRP A 11 24.69 -30.51 -34.07
C TRP A 11 25.16 -29.30 -33.24
N TRP A 12 25.87 -28.35 -33.85
CA TRP A 12 26.30 -27.10 -33.22
C TRP A 12 25.13 -26.18 -32.82
N LYS A 13 24.02 -26.17 -33.58
CA LYS A 13 22.79 -25.44 -33.20
C LYS A 13 22.07 -26.08 -32.01
N ARG A 14 22.19 -27.41 -31.86
CA ARG A 14 21.66 -28.15 -30.70
C ARG A 14 22.53 -27.92 -29.46
N LEU A 15 23.86 -27.89 -29.63
CA LEU A 15 24.81 -27.60 -28.54
C LEU A 15 24.69 -26.17 -28.03
N THR A 16 24.61 -25.18 -28.93
CA THR A 16 24.39 -23.78 -28.55
C THR A 16 23.07 -23.59 -27.81
N ALA A 17 21.98 -24.23 -28.26
CA ALA A 17 20.70 -24.18 -27.56
C ALA A 17 20.77 -24.79 -26.14
N LYS A 18 21.47 -25.93 -25.98
CA LYS A 18 21.69 -26.56 -24.67
C LYS A 18 22.57 -25.70 -23.76
N GLY A 19 23.62 -25.07 -24.31
CA GLY A 19 24.49 -24.16 -23.56
C GLY A 19 23.74 -22.92 -23.07
N MET A 20 22.93 -22.30 -23.93
CA MET A 20 22.08 -21.17 -23.57
C MET A 20 21.07 -21.53 -22.47
N ALA A 21 20.45 -22.71 -22.56
CA ALA A 21 19.52 -23.18 -21.53
C ALA A 21 20.22 -23.41 -20.17
N LEU A 22 21.45 -23.95 -20.18
CA LEU A 22 22.23 -24.16 -18.96
C LEU A 22 22.61 -22.84 -18.29
N ILE A 23 23.02 -21.85 -19.10
CA ILE A 23 23.36 -20.50 -18.61
C ILE A 23 22.13 -19.83 -18.00
N ALA A 24 20.98 -19.86 -18.68
CA ALA A 24 19.74 -19.29 -18.14
C ALA A 24 19.34 -19.95 -16.82
N ALA A 25 19.47 -21.27 -16.71
CA ALA A 25 19.20 -22.00 -15.47
C ALA A 25 20.16 -21.63 -14.34
N MET A 26 21.46 -21.52 -14.63
CA MET A 26 22.46 -21.06 -13.66
C MET A 26 22.18 -19.63 -13.20
N CYS A 27 21.88 -18.70 -14.12
CA CYS A 27 21.51 -17.33 -13.78
C CYS A 27 20.27 -17.28 -12.86
N MET A 28 19.24 -18.10 -13.12
CA MET A 28 18.06 -18.17 -12.25
C MET A 28 18.36 -18.80 -10.88
N MET A 29 19.34 -19.70 -10.78
CA MET A 29 19.75 -20.33 -9.51
C MET A 29 20.66 -19.44 -8.65
N THR A 30 21.42 -18.52 -9.27
CA THR A 30 22.34 -17.63 -8.55
C THR A 30 21.74 -16.28 -8.16
N LEU A 31 20.60 -15.91 -8.75
CA LEU A 31 19.87 -14.73 -8.32
C LEU A 31 19.10 -15.07 -7.04
N PRO A 32 19.27 -14.31 -5.94
CA PRO A 32 18.41 -14.50 -4.79
C PRO A 32 16.96 -14.26 -5.22
N ALA A 33 16.09 -15.23 -4.96
CA ALA A 33 14.65 -15.05 -5.10
C ALA A 33 14.14 -14.17 -3.95
N THR A 34 14.56 -12.91 -3.91
CA THR A 34 13.93 -11.91 -3.03
C THR A 34 12.62 -11.49 -3.67
N ALA A 35 11.57 -12.26 -3.39
CA ALA A 35 10.22 -11.74 -3.53
C ALA A 35 10.07 -10.61 -2.49
N HIS A 36 10.29 -9.37 -2.92
CA HIS A 36 9.92 -8.17 -2.17
C HIS A 36 8.39 -8.08 -2.14
N ALA A 37 7.77 -8.93 -1.33
CA ALA A 37 6.34 -8.89 -1.02
C ALA A 37 6.09 -8.23 0.34
N ASP A 38 7.14 -7.80 1.04
CA ASP A 38 7.01 -7.01 2.25
C ASP A 38 6.63 -5.57 1.88
N MET A 39 5.57 -5.07 2.52
CA MET A 39 5.24 -3.65 2.48
C MET A 39 5.44 -3.07 3.88
N GLN A 40 6.10 -1.92 3.95
CA GLN A 40 6.29 -1.15 5.17
C GLN A 40 5.17 -0.12 5.28
N GLY A 41 4.35 -0.27 6.31
CA GLY A 41 3.22 0.62 6.61
C GLY A 41 3.46 1.44 7.87
N VAL A 42 2.93 2.67 7.89
CA VAL A 42 2.94 3.53 9.08
C VAL A 42 1.51 3.89 9.48
N ASP A 43 1.16 3.67 10.74
CA ASP A 43 -0.07 4.24 11.29
C ASP A 43 0.16 5.71 11.68
N MET A 44 -0.80 6.56 11.32
CA MET A 44 -0.74 7.99 11.52
C MET A 44 -1.92 8.40 12.38
N SER A 45 -1.70 9.17 13.45
CA SER A 45 -2.76 9.70 14.29
C SER A 45 -2.69 11.23 14.38
N ASN A 46 -3.65 11.81 15.09
CA ASN A 46 -3.64 13.23 15.45
C ASN A 46 -2.37 13.65 16.25
N TRP A 47 -1.68 12.70 16.90
CA TRP A 47 -0.45 12.98 17.65
C TRP A 47 0.77 13.22 16.76
N GLN A 48 0.79 12.69 15.54
CA GLN A 48 1.83 12.94 14.54
C GLN A 48 1.45 14.11 13.62
N CYS A 49 0.64 15.04 14.11
CA CYS A 49 0.25 16.24 13.37
C CYS A 49 1.49 17.01 12.88
N GLY A 50 1.47 17.42 11.61
CA GLY A 50 2.60 18.09 10.97
C GLY A 50 3.70 17.15 10.46
N ALA A 51 3.60 15.83 10.65
CA ALA A 51 4.55 14.89 10.07
C ALA A 51 4.62 14.99 8.55
N ASP A 52 5.83 14.83 8.00
CA ASP A 52 6.09 14.82 6.56
C ASP A 52 5.85 13.42 5.99
N VAL A 53 4.59 13.15 5.66
CA VAL A 53 4.15 11.90 5.01
C VAL A 53 4.71 11.79 3.60
N TYR A 54 4.94 12.91 2.93
CA TYR A 54 5.40 12.93 1.54
C TYR A 54 6.78 12.26 1.44
N ASN A 55 7.72 12.67 2.29
CA ASN A 55 9.10 12.16 2.29
C ASN A 55 9.33 10.93 3.18
N MET A 56 8.30 10.44 3.89
CA MET A 56 8.39 9.25 4.72
C MET A 56 8.71 8.00 3.89
N GLN A 57 9.63 7.17 4.39
CA GLN A 57 9.96 5.86 3.78
C GLN A 57 8.90 4.83 4.18
N ALA A 58 7.79 4.81 3.45
CA ALA A 58 6.69 3.87 3.63
C ALA A 58 5.99 3.58 2.30
N ASP A 59 5.49 2.36 2.15
CA ASP A 59 4.69 1.93 0.99
C ASP A 59 3.22 2.38 1.13
N PHE A 60 2.75 2.46 2.38
CA PHE A 60 1.41 2.93 2.70
C PHE A 60 1.31 3.57 4.09
N ILE A 61 0.24 4.33 4.31
CA ILE A 61 -0.12 4.83 5.64
C ILE A 61 -1.56 4.45 6.02
N VAL A 62 -1.87 4.38 7.30
CA VAL A 62 -3.26 4.27 7.79
C VAL A 62 -3.55 5.43 8.73
N VAL A 63 -4.46 6.32 8.34
CA VAL A 63 -4.69 7.60 9.02
C VAL A 63 -5.88 7.49 9.98
N GLY A 64 -5.65 7.81 11.24
CA GLY A 64 -6.67 7.96 12.26
C GLY A 64 -7.47 9.21 11.98
N THR A 65 -8.74 9.04 11.62
CA THR A 65 -9.59 10.13 11.15
C THR A 65 -10.57 10.61 12.22
N THR A 66 -11.06 9.68 13.04
CA THR A 66 -12.11 9.96 14.02
C THR A 66 -11.88 9.20 15.32
N TRP A 67 -12.37 9.75 16.43
CA TRP A 67 -12.33 9.15 17.77
C TRP A 67 -13.68 9.37 18.46
N GLY A 68 -14.42 8.29 18.69
CA GLY A 68 -15.73 8.33 19.33
C GLY A 68 -16.79 9.05 18.49
N THR A 69 -17.67 9.83 19.13
CA THR A 69 -18.82 10.48 18.45
C THR A 69 -18.85 11.99 18.65
N GLY A 70 -17.66 12.60 18.70
CA GLY A 70 -17.53 14.06 18.70
C GLY A 70 -17.14 14.71 20.03
N GLN A 71 -16.91 13.91 21.08
CA GLN A 71 -16.64 14.41 22.43
C GLN A 71 -15.15 14.69 22.71
N VAL A 72 -14.24 14.22 21.84
CA VAL A 72 -12.80 14.23 22.13
C VAL A 72 -12.12 15.45 21.53
N TYR A 73 -11.30 16.13 22.32
CA TYR A 73 -10.49 17.27 21.90
C TYR A 73 -9.06 17.10 22.42
N ASN A 74 -8.08 17.19 21.54
CA ASN A 74 -6.65 17.14 21.90
C ASN A 74 -5.78 17.68 20.74
N ASN A 75 -4.50 17.33 20.70
CA ASN A 75 -3.58 17.76 19.64
C ASN A 75 -4.09 17.38 18.24
N CYS A 76 -4.39 18.38 17.41
CA CYS A 76 -4.96 18.24 16.07
C CYS A 76 -6.20 17.34 15.98
N LEU A 77 -6.99 17.31 17.06
CA LEU A 77 -8.28 16.64 17.10
C LEU A 77 -9.32 17.61 17.65
N VAL A 78 -10.34 17.89 16.86
CA VAL A 78 -11.44 18.77 17.25
C VAL A 78 -12.74 18.02 17.05
N SER A 79 -13.57 17.98 18.09
CA SER A 79 -14.84 17.27 18.07
C SER A 79 -14.69 15.84 17.54
N GLY A 80 -13.70 15.10 18.04
CA GLY A 80 -13.41 13.73 17.64
C GLY A 80 -12.93 13.56 16.19
N VAL A 81 -12.58 14.62 15.45
CA VAL A 81 -12.09 14.55 14.07
C VAL A 81 -10.63 15.01 14.00
N ASN A 82 -9.77 14.23 13.35
CA ASN A 82 -8.37 14.59 13.13
C ASN A 82 -8.28 15.70 12.07
N THR A 83 -7.90 16.90 12.51
CA THR A 83 -7.86 18.09 11.66
C THR A 83 -6.72 18.06 10.64
N ASP A 84 -5.73 17.18 10.83
CA ASP A 84 -4.57 17.03 9.93
C ASP A 84 -4.70 15.84 8.96
N ALA A 85 -5.75 15.02 9.11
CA ALA A 85 -5.95 13.82 8.29
C ALA A 85 -5.95 14.12 6.79
N ASN A 86 -6.63 15.19 6.36
CA ASN A 86 -6.70 15.58 4.95
C ASN A 86 -5.32 15.89 4.36
N ARG A 87 -4.45 16.56 5.13
CA ARG A 87 -3.07 16.87 4.69
C ARG A 87 -2.25 15.59 4.58
N MET A 88 -2.33 14.69 5.57
CA MET A 88 -1.64 13.40 5.54
C MET A 88 -2.06 12.56 4.33
N ILE A 89 -3.36 12.44 4.07
CA ILE A 89 -3.91 11.71 2.92
C ILE A 89 -3.45 12.34 1.60
N ALA A 90 -3.52 13.67 1.48
CA ALA A 90 -3.06 14.37 0.29
C ALA A 90 -1.57 14.15 0.01
N GLN A 91 -0.73 14.15 1.05
CA GLN A 91 0.71 13.86 0.92
C GLN A 91 0.98 12.41 0.53
N ALA A 92 0.23 11.45 1.06
CA ALA A 92 0.33 10.05 0.66
C ALA A 92 0.00 9.89 -0.83
N GLN A 93 -1.13 10.45 -1.27
CA GLN A 93 -1.54 10.44 -2.67
C GLN A 93 -0.50 11.10 -3.59
N ALA A 94 0.00 12.29 -3.21
CA ALA A 94 0.98 13.04 -3.98
C ALA A 94 2.34 12.32 -4.09
N SER A 95 2.72 11.53 -3.07
CA SER A 95 3.95 10.75 -3.07
C SER A 95 3.79 9.32 -3.59
N GLY A 96 2.60 8.98 -4.12
CA GLY A 96 2.32 7.65 -4.69
C GLY A 96 2.12 6.53 -3.66
N LYS A 97 2.01 6.85 -2.38
CA LYS A 97 1.74 5.88 -1.30
C LYS A 97 0.27 5.46 -1.32
N ARG A 98 0.01 4.22 -0.96
CA ARG A 98 -1.37 3.80 -0.65
C ARG A 98 -1.78 4.38 0.71
N PHE A 99 -3.07 4.55 0.92
CA PHE A 99 -3.57 5.00 2.22
C PHE A 99 -4.77 4.18 2.68
N GLY A 100 -4.94 4.12 3.99
CA GLY A 100 -6.15 3.68 4.65
C GLY A 100 -6.60 4.66 5.72
N LEU A 101 -7.77 4.39 6.29
CA LEU A 101 -8.41 5.22 7.31
C LEU A 101 -8.80 4.34 8.48
N TYR A 102 -8.68 4.84 9.71
CA TYR A 102 -9.20 4.17 10.89
C TYR A 102 -10.01 5.08 11.83
N HIS A 103 -10.82 4.43 12.67
CA HIS A 103 -11.59 5.02 13.76
C HIS A 103 -11.04 4.55 15.12
N TYR A 104 -10.92 5.45 16.10
CA TYR A 104 -10.60 5.08 17.47
C TYR A 104 -11.88 4.91 18.27
N ALA A 105 -12.24 3.65 18.56
CA ALA A 105 -13.47 3.33 19.27
C ALA A 105 -13.42 3.77 20.75
N MET A 106 -14.52 4.34 21.25
CA MET A 106 -14.65 4.67 22.69
C MET A 106 -15.46 3.63 23.48
N GLY A 107 -16.00 2.62 22.80
CA GLY A 107 -16.84 1.60 23.42
C GLY A 107 -18.26 2.10 23.72
N GLY A 108 -18.70 3.18 23.06
CA GLY A 108 -20.07 3.67 23.13
C GLY A 108 -21.01 2.86 22.24
N ASN A 109 -21.97 3.53 21.61
CA ASN A 109 -22.85 2.88 20.63
C ASN A 109 -22.07 2.63 19.32
N PRO A 110 -21.89 1.36 18.89
CA PRO A 110 -21.11 1.03 17.70
C PRO A 110 -21.73 1.55 16.40
N GLU A 111 -23.07 1.62 16.30
CA GLU A 111 -23.73 2.20 15.12
C GLU A 111 -23.48 3.71 15.03
N ALA A 112 -23.52 4.40 16.17
CA ALA A 112 -23.24 5.84 16.22
C ALA A 112 -21.78 6.15 15.86
N GLU A 113 -20.83 5.37 16.39
CA GLU A 113 -19.39 5.49 16.04
C GLU A 113 -19.15 5.20 14.55
N ALA A 114 -19.77 4.16 13.99
CA ALA A 114 -19.67 3.84 12.56
C ALA A 114 -20.28 4.93 11.67
N GLN A 115 -21.45 5.47 12.04
CA GLN A 115 -22.07 6.59 11.32
C GLN A 115 -21.19 7.85 11.36
N PHE A 116 -20.59 8.14 12.52
CA PHE A 116 -19.69 9.28 12.70
C PHE A 116 -18.43 9.14 11.84
N PHE A 117 -17.81 7.96 11.83
CA PHE A 117 -16.67 7.67 10.97
C PHE A 117 -17.03 7.77 9.48
N TYR A 118 -18.15 7.19 9.06
CA TYR A 118 -18.62 7.30 7.67
C TYR A 118 -18.83 8.75 7.25
N ALA A 119 -19.55 9.54 8.06
CA ALA A 119 -19.87 10.93 7.76
C ALA A 119 -18.60 11.79 7.55
N ASN A 120 -17.55 11.53 8.34
CA ASN A 120 -16.30 12.29 8.30
C ASN A 120 -15.26 11.75 7.31
N THR A 121 -15.50 10.60 6.67
CA THR A 121 -14.53 9.99 5.74
C THR A 121 -15.08 9.62 4.38
N SER A 122 -16.39 9.73 4.15
CA SER A 122 -17.07 9.27 2.93
C SER A 122 -16.44 9.75 1.62
N ASN A 123 -15.80 10.93 1.61
CA ASN A 123 -15.07 11.49 0.47
C ASN A 123 -13.84 10.67 0.04
N TYR A 124 -13.27 9.86 0.95
CA TYR A 124 -12.11 9.02 0.70
C TYR A 124 -12.45 7.57 0.38
N TRP A 125 -13.74 7.20 0.48
CA TRP A 125 -14.18 5.83 0.19
C TRP A 125 -13.91 5.52 -1.28
N ARG A 126 -13.52 4.27 -1.56
CA ARG A 126 -13.04 3.78 -2.87
C ARG A 126 -11.67 4.31 -3.32
N HIS A 127 -11.05 5.21 -2.57
CA HIS A 127 -9.71 5.73 -2.86
C HIS A 127 -8.64 5.18 -1.89
N GLY A 128 -9.06 4.74 -0.70
CA GLY A 128 -8.22 4.07 0.29
C GLY A 128 -8.92 2.84 0.91
N ILE A 129 -8.20 2.12 1.76
CA ILE A 129 -8.74 0.98 2.53
C ILE A 129 -9.34 1.51 3.84
N VAL A 130 -10.58 1.13 4.13
CA VAL A 130 -11.28 1.56 5.34
C VAL A 130 -11.18 0.44 6.38
N ALA A 131 -10.57 0.74 7.52
CA ALA A 131 -10.61 -0.10 8.72
C ALA A 131 -11.51 0.59 9.74
N LEU A 132 -12.54 -0.12 10.24
CA LEU A 132 -13.41 0.39 11.29
C LEU A 132 -12.83 0.03 12.66
#